data_AF-A0A8S1JRD7-F1
#
_entry.id   AF-A0A8S1JRD7-F1
#
_cell.length_a   1.000
_cell.length_b   1.000
_cell.length_c   1.000
_cell.angle_alpha   90.00
_cell.angle_beta   90.00
_cell.angle_gamma   90.00
#
_symmetry.space_group_name_H-M   'P 1'
#
loop_
_entity.id
_entity.type
_entity.pdbx_description
1 polymer ?
#
loop_
_entity_poly.entity_id
_entity_poly.type
_entity_poly.pdbx_seq_one_letter_code
_entity_poly.pdbx_strand_id
1 'polypeptide(L)'
;MFIIPLFIEIIYACTNTANTGWTNNYQKMLITTANSITNVDITTVCPNIDPAKVPGLTPYQYLSSSSCLGYLGPLGPYGPLSQLGPLSNPFWNPYNFFGQIQLPTNLQQLIQWSQYQYGAPMSKDGPLGYKGPLASTQYYGQQDPGKTLFDTNDFAVQLRAFGLWSALGPLGPLGPLGALGPLGPIGDHGYSVDLNGNYVNGTKVVKTVTIDYDGSSTRTYPLYEFYQSYYAKTILLDTSFLVESDVCQSDDTYQIGSLPFNQIVTFVLTPLLGLDSYSLILQDQFGKVIAQSNVDNYIQTIQLNVKMNTKLTIIVHPIYLSTTIGSYRLFVTGSTQYITQYNISGNHILSN
;
A
#
# COMPACT_ATOMS: atom_id res chain seq x y z
N MET A 1 -40.55 0.71 14.60
CA MET A 1 -39.58 1.46 15.41
C MET A 1 -38.32 1.59 14.58
N PHE A 2 -38.16 2.70 13.87
CA PHE A 2 -37.01 2.93 12.98
C PHE A 2 -35.83 3.41 13.83
N ILE A 3 -34.78 2.60 13.91
CA ILE A 3 -33.49 3.01 14.48
C ILE A 3 -32.75 3.71 13.35
N ILE A 4 -32.71 5.04 13.40
CA ILE A 4 -31.87 5.86 12.53
C ILE A 4 -30.47 5.84 13.14
N PRO A 5 -29.43 5.32 12.47
CA PRO A 5 -28.07 5.44 12.96
C PRO A 5 -27.68 6.93 12.94
N LEU A 6 -27.39 7.46 14.13
CA LEU A 6 -26.92 8.82 14.32
C LEU A 6 -25.45 8.88 13.86
N PHE A 7 -25.22 9.26 12.60
CA PHE A 7 -23.89 9.65 12.16
C PHE A 7 -23.58 11.04 12.75
N ILE A 8 -22.68 11.08 13.73
CA ILE A 8 -22.13 12.35 14.22
C ILE A 8 -21.08 12.78 13.19
N GLU A 9 -21.48 13.66 12.26
CA GLU A 9 -20.52 14.42 11.45
C GLU A 9 -19.81 15.43 12.37
N ILE A 10 -18.56 15.15 12.70
CA ILE A 10 -17.71 16.15 13.33
C ILE A 10 -17.19 17.05 12.21
N ILE A 11 -17.71 18.27 12.10
CA ILE A 11 -17.17 19.30 11.20
C ILE A 11 -15.81 19.71 11.76
N TYR A 12 -14.74 19.09 11.28
CA TYR A 12 -13.37 19.55 11.53
C TYR A 12 -13.04 20.67 10.56
N ALA A 13 -13.09 21.92 11.01
CA ALA A 13 -12.43 23.00 10.29
C ALA A 13 -10.91 22.72 10.30
N CYS A 14 -10.30 22.61 9.12
CA CYS A 14 -8.85 22.45 9.01
C CYS A 14 -8.16 23.73 9.48
N THR A 15 -7.59 23.70 10.68
CA THR A 15 -6.90 24.84 11.30
C THR A 15 -5.38 24.74 11.17
N ASN A 16 -4.86 23.63 10.65
CA ASN A 16 -3.43 23.40 10.53
C ASN A 16 -2.98 23.48 9.06
N THR A 17 -2.26 24.56 8.73
CA THR A 17 -1.59 24.73 7.44
C THR A 17 -0.19 24.10 7.41
N ALA A 18 0.29 23.58 8.53
CA ALA A 18 1.62 23.01 8.67
C ALA A 18 1.58 21.47 8.73
N ASN A 19 2.59 20.82 8.16
CA ASN A 19 2.82 19.38 8.25
C ASN A 19 3.34 18.98 9.66
N THR A 20 2.58 19.32 10.70
CA THR A 20 2.90 19.08 12.11
C THR A 20 1.82 18.21 12.75
N GLY A 21 1.95 17.88 14.05
CA GLY A 21 0.89 17.16 14.78
C GLY A 21 0.84 15.64 14.53
N TRP A 22 1.99 15.03 14.23
CA TRP A 22 2.10 13.58 14.11
C TRP A 22 1.77 12.88 15.42
N THR A 23 0.79 11.97 15.40
CA THR A 23 0.37 11.21 16.57
C THR A 23 0.41 9.72 16.31
N ASN A 24 0.64 8.94 17.36
CA ASN A 24 0.52 7.48 17.38
C ASN A 24 -0.72 7.07 18.18
N ASN A 25 -1.90 7.58 17.82
CA ASN A 25 -3.14 7.21 18.50
C ASN A 25 -3.77 5.97 17.85
N TYR A 26 -3.75 4.86 18.57
CA TYR A 26 -4.40 3.61 18.18
C TYR A 26 -5.63 3.31 19.06
N GLN A 27 -6.09 4.23 19.91
CA GLN A 27 -7.23 3.98 20.81
C GLN A 27 -8.52 3.67 20.03
N LYS A 28 -8.73 4.37 18.92
CA LYS A 28 -9.80 4.14 17.94
C LYS A 28 -9.23 3.67 16.62
N MET A 29 -10.00 2.86 15.91
CA MET A 29 -9.67 2.43 14.56
C MET A 29 -10.12 3.53 13.58
N LEU A 30 -9.15 4.20 12.96
CA LEU A 30 -9.32 5.11 11.85
C LEU A 30 -9.26 4.34 10.54
N ILE A 31 -10.13 4.70 9.61
CA ILE A 31 -10.36 3.95 8.37
C ILE A 31 -10.57 4.95 7.23
N THR A 32 -9.86 4.76 6.12
CA THR A 32 -10.20 5.39 4.84
C THR A 32 -10.52 4.30 3.82
N THR A 33 -11.52 4.52 2.98
CA THR A 33 -11.89 3.58 1.91
C THR A 33 -12.07 4.32 0.59
N ALA A 34 -12.18 3.60 -0.53
CA ALA A 34 -12.55 4.24 -1.80
C ALA A 34 -13.89 4.99 -1.67
N ASN A 35 -14.85 4.45 -0.89
CA ASN A 35 -16.12 5.14 -0.62
C ASN A 35 -15.93 6.47 0.10
N SER A 36 -15.07 6.52 1.13
CA SER A 36 -14.94 7.72 1.96
C SER A 36 -14.15 8.84 1.29
N ILE A 37 -13.32 8.53 0.30
CA ILE A 37 -12.60 9.54 -0.50
C ILE A 37 -13.38 9.99 -1.73
N THR A 38 -14.35 9.19 -2.20
CA THR A 38 -15.19 9.56 -3.36
C THR A 38 -16.09 10.74 -2.98
N ASN A 39 -16.05 11.81 -3.77
CA ASN A 39 -16.79 13.05 -3.52
C ASN A 39 -16.46 13.74 -2.17
N VAL A 40 -15.28 13.50 -1.62
CA VAL A 40 -14.82 14.21 -0.41
C VAL A 40 -14.79 15.71 -0.65
N ASP A 41 -15.26 16.47 0.34
CA ASP A 41 -14.99 17.90 0.41
C ASP A 41 -13.53 18.12 0.86
N ILE A 42 -12.66 18.45 -0.10
CA ILE A 42 -11.23 18.66 0.15
C ILE A 42 -10.96 19.80 1.14
N THR A 43 -11.92 20.70 1.41
CA THR A 43 -11.77 21.77 2.40
C THR A 43 -11.78 21.25 3.84
N THR A 44 -12.26 20.01 4.05
CA THR A 44 -12.25 19.32 5.34
C THR A 44 -10.92 18.61 5.60
N VAL A 45 -10.06 18.48 4.59
CA VAL A 45 -8.81 17.72 4.67
C VAL A 45 -7.72 18.56 5.29
N CYS A 46 -7.01 17.96 6.23
CA CYS A 46 -5.89 18.54 6.96
C CYS A 46 -4.65 17.66 6.80
N PRO A 47 -3.46 18.22 6.46
CA PRO A 47 -3.24 19.60 6.06
C PRO A 47 -4.04 20.00 4.81
N ASN A 48 -4.41 21.28 4.72
CA ASN A 48 -5.17 21.82 3.57
C ASN A 48 -4.45 21.53 2.25
N ILE A 49 -5.23 21.18 1.23
CA ILE A 49 -4.74 20.98 -0.13
C ILE A 49 -4.87 22.30 -0.90
N ASP A 50 -3.75 22.93 -1.20
CA ASP A 50 -3.65 24.05 -2.13
C ASP A 50 -3.63 23.52 -3.57
N PRO A 51 -4.67 23.78 -4.39
CA PRO A 51 -4.69 23.34 -5.79
C PRO A 51 -3.49 23.83 -6.61
N ALA A 52 -2.86 24.95 -6.24
CA ALA A 52 -1.66 25.46 -6.93
C ALA A 52 -0.40 24.63 -6.65
N LYS A 53 -0.39 23.84 -5.57
CA LYS A 53 0.69 22.92 -5.20
C LYS A 53 0.44 21.49 -5.65
N VAL A 54 -0.64 21.23 -6.39
CA VAL A 54 -0.91 19.92 -6.99
C VAL A 54 -0.42 19.95 -8.44
N PRO A 55 0.54 19.09 -8.83
CA PRO A 55 1.14 19.15 -10.16
C PRO A 55 0.19 18.63 -11.25
N GLY A 56 0.12 19.31 -12.39
CA GLY A 56 -0.49 18.81 -13.63
C GLY A 56 -2.02 18.88 -13.70
N LEU A 57 -2.73 18.34 -12.70
CA LEU A 57 -4.19 18.32 -12.64
C LEU A 57 -4.70 18.95 -11.34
N THR A 58 -5.97 19.34 -11.33
CA THR A 58 -6.62 19.80 -10.09
C THR A 58 -6.81 18.62 -9.10
N PRO A 59 -6.90 18.88 -7.78
CA PRO A 59 -7.17 17.83 -6.79
C PRO A 59 -8.39 16.97 -7.13
N TYR A 60 -9.49 17.60 -7.56
CA TYR A 60 -10.72 16.89 -7.94
C TYR A 60 -10.55 15.99 -9.17
N GLN A 61 -9.70 16.36 -10.12
CA GLN A 61 -9.38 15.50 -11.26
C GLN A 61 -8.56 14.27 -10.82
N TYR A 62 -7.64 14.42 -9.86
CA TYR A 62 -6.95 13.26 -9.28
C TYR A 62 -7.86 12.36 -8.44
N LEU A 63 -8.95 12.90 -7.88
CA LEU A 63 -9.97 12.12 -7.17
C LEU A 63 -10.98 11.43 -8.10
N SER A 64 -10.95 11.72 -9.40
CA SER A 64 -11.84 11.08 -10.37
C SER A 64 -11.46 9.62 -10.62
N SER A 65 -12.46 8.77 -10.84
CA SER A 65 -12.30 7.39 -11.34
C SER A 65 -11.60 7.30 -12.71
N SER A 66 -11.56 8.41 -13.47
CA SER A 66 -10.80 8.48 -14.72
C SER A 66 -9.28 8.71 -14.51
N SER A 67 -8.84 8.88 -13.26
CA SER A 67 -7.47 9.22 -12.89
C SER A 67 -6.80 8.10 -12.08
N CYS A 68 -5.85 8.45 -11.21
CA CYS A 68 -4.94 7.52 -10.56
C CYS A 68 -5.61 6.55 -9.56
N LEU A 69 -6.84 6.81 -9.14
CA LEU A 69 -7.58 5.95 -8.21
C LEU A 69 -8.56 4.98 -8.90
N GLY A 70 -8.76 5.10 -10.22
CA GLY A 70 -9.65 4.21 -10.96
C GLY A 70 -8.94 3.25 -11.90
N TYR A 71 -9.71 2.61 -12.76
CA TYR A 71 -9.26 1.47 -13.56
C TYR A 71 -8.17 1.79 -14.58
N LEU A 72 -8.13 3.04 -15.06
CA LEU A 72 -7.09 3.52 -15.98
C LEU A 72 -5.84 4.02 -15.23
N GLY A 73 -5.90 4.08 -13.90
CA GLY A 73 -4.79 4.50 -13.04
C GLY A 73 -3.78 3.39 -12.78
N PRO A 74 -2.68 3.70 -12.06
CA PRO A 74 -1.60 2.76 -11.79
C PRO A 74 -2.01 1.60 -10.86
N LEU A 75 -3.09 1.75 -10.08
CA LEU A 75 -3.62 0.68 -9.24
C LEU A 75 -4.55 -0.28 -10.02
N GLY A 76 -4.90 0.08 -11.26
CA GLY A 76 -5.91 -0.62 -12.04
C GLY A 76 -5.40 -1.76 -12.91
N PRO A 77 -6.33 -2.42 -13.63
CA PRO A 77 -6.07 -3.56 -14.51
C PRO A 77 -5.14 -3.26 -15.69
N TYR A 78 -4.84 -1.99 -15.96
CA TYR A 78 -3.89 -1.57 -17.00
C TYR A 78 -2.60 -0.99 -16.42
N GLY A 79 -2.52 -0.87 -15.09
CA GLY A 79 -1.36 -0.34 -14.37
C GLY A 79 -0.29 -1.40 -14.07
N PRO A 80 0.80 -1.01 -13.40
CA PRO A 80 1.90 -1.91 -13.04
C PRO A 80 1.53 -3.00 -12.01
N LEU A 81 0.37 -2.93 -11.36
CA LEU A 81 -0.12 -3.99 -10.48
C LEU A 81 -0.85 -5.12 -11.23
N SER A 82 -1.15 -4.91 -12.51
CA SER A 82 -1.92 -5.82 -13.35
C SER A 82 -1.08 -6.91 -14.02
N GLN A 83 -1.71 -7.68 -14.92
CA GLN A 83 -1.03 -8.63 -15.78
C GLN A 83 -0.05 -7.99 -16.78
N LEU A 84 -0.20 -6.69 -17.06
CA LEU A 84 0.74 -5.93 -17.90
C LEU A 84 1.98 -5.48 -17.11
N GLY A 85 1.92 -5.57 -15.79
CA GLY A 85 2.97 -5.14 -14.88
C GLY A 85 4.09 -6.15 -14.67
N PRO A 86 5.14 -5.75 -13.94
CA PRO A 86 6.32 -6.57 -13.72
C PRO A 86 6.05 -7.84 -12.88
N LEU A 87 4.95 -7.90 -12.12
CA LEU A 87 4.60 -9.08 -11.31
C LEU A 87 4.14 -10.29 -12.14
N SER A 88 3.65 -10.08 -13.36
CA SER A 88 3.16 -11.15 -14.24
C SER A 88 4.17 -11.64 -15.26
N ASN A 89 5.31 -10.98 -15.38
CA ASN A 89 6.17 -11.16 -16.52
C ASN A 89 7.57 -11.62 -16.07
N PRO A 90 8.03 -12.81 -16.51
CA PRO A 90 9.34 -13.34 -16.14
C PRO A 90 10.52 -12.48 -16.62
N PHE A 91 10.30 -11.56 -17.58
CA PHE A 91 11.30 -10.57 -18.00
C PHE A 91 11.72 -9.60 -16.88
N TRP A 92 10.86 -9.39 -15.88
CA TRP A 92 11.13 -8.50 -14.73
C TRP A 92 11.60 -9.24 -13.48
N ASN A 93 11.76 -10.57 -13.54
CA ASN A 93 12.33 -11.33 -12.43
C ASN A 93 13.85 -11.08 -12.39
N PRO A 94 14.41 -10.50 -11.31
CA PRO A 94 15.84 -10.26 -11.19
C PRO A 94 16.68 -11.54 -11.31
N TYR A 95 16.17 -12.73 -10.96
CA TYR A 95 16.90 -13.99 -11.19
C TYR A 95 17.00 -14.38 -12.67
N ASN A 96 15.98 -14.07 -13.49
CA ASN A 96 16.06 -14.31 -14.94
C ASN A 96 16.79 -13.18 -15.68
N PHE A 97 16.70 -11.96 -15.16
CA PHE A 97 17.31 -10.76 -15.74
C PHE A 97 18.79 -10.61 -15.37
N PHE A 98 19.18 -10.89 -14.12
CA PHE A 98 20.55 -10.77 -13.61
C PHE A 98 21.27 -12.12 -13.43
N GLY A 99 20.54 -13.23 -13.26
CA GLY A 99 21.13 -14.54 -12.95
C GLY A 99 21.42 -15.44 -14.16
N GLN A 100 20.76 -15.23 -15.31
CA GLN A 100 20.91 -16.11 -16.48
C GLN A 100 21.22 -15.39 -17.80
N ILE A 101 21.01 -14.07 -17.88
CA ILE A 101 21.39 -13.26 -19.03
C ILE A 101 22.67 -12.53 -18.67
N GLN A 102 23.75 -12.78 -19.40
CA GLN A 102 24.90 -11.90 -19.39
C GLN A 102 24.44 -10.56 -19.98
N LEU A 103 23.98 -9.66 -19.12
CA LEU A 103 23.50 -8.35 -19.55
C LEU A 103 24.59 -7.70 -20.41
N PRO A 104 24.24 -7.09 -21.55
CA PRO A 104 25.25 -6.45 -22.38
C PRO A 104 25.99 -5.40 -21.53
N THR A 105 27.30 -5.28 -21.75
CA THR A 105 28.24 -4.56 -20.87
C THR A 105 27.82 -3.13 -20.59
N ASN A 106 27.13 -2.50 -21.53
CA ASN A 106 26.54 -1.16 -21.41
C ASN A 106 25.42 -1.09 -20.36
N LEU A 107 24.56 -2.11 -20.24
CA LEU A 107 23.49 -2.15 -19.26
C LEU A 107 24.06 -2.42 -17.85
N GLN A 108 25.06 -3.31 -17.74
CA GLN A 108 25.77 -3.55 -16.48
C GLN A 108 26.47 -2.28 -15.98
N GLN A 109 27.13 -1.55 -16.88
CA GLN A 109 27.73 -0.25 -16.56
C GLN A 109 26.68 0.78 -16.15
N LEU A 110 25.51 0.79 -16.80
CA LEU A 110 24.42 1.70 -16.43
C LEU A 110 23.87 1.39 -15.04
N ILE A 111 23.71 0.11 -14.70
CA ILE A 111 23.26 -0.35 -13.37
C ILE A 111 24.31 -0.03 -12.31
N GLN A 112 25.58 -0.36 -12.55
CA GLN A 112 26.68 -0.01 -11.64
C GLN A 112 26.79 1.50 -11.45
N TRP A 113 26.63 2.28 -12.52
CA TRP A 113 26.58 3.73 -12.45
C TRP A 113 25.37 4.21 -11.63
N SER A 114 24.17 3.64 -11.84
CA SER A 114 22.99 4.00 -11.05
C SER A 114 23.12 3.64 -9.58
N GLN A 115 23.71 2.48 -9.26
CA GLN A 115 23.95 2.04 -7.89
C GLN A 115 25.02 2.90 -7.22
N TYR A 116 26.05 3.31 -7.97
CA TYR A 116 27.07 4.24 -7.50
C TYR A 116 26.50 5.64 -7.25
N GLN A 117 25.61 6.12 -8.14
CA GLN A 117 25.06 7.47 -8.08
C GLN A 117 23.88 7.63 -7.11
N TYR A 118 23.04 6.60 -6.97
CA TYR A 118 21.77 6.65 -6.25
C TYR A 118 21.63 5.61 -5.13
N GLY A 119 22.63 4.75 -4.95
CA GLY A 119 22.58 3.63 -4.00
C GLY A 119 21.84 2.40 -4.56
N ALA A 120 22.22 1.22 -4.10
CA ALA A 120 21.48 -0.01 -4.40
C ALA A 120 20.13 -0.02 -3.64
N PRO A 121 19.08 -0.67 -4.18
CA PRO A 121 17.75 -0.70 -3.53
C PRO A 121 17.77 -1.21 -2.09
N MET A 122 18.68 -2.14 -1.78
CA MET A 122 18.88 -2.73 -0.46
C MET A 122 19.98 -2.04 0.38
N SER A 123 20.37 -0.82 0.04
CA SER A 123 21.43 -0.05 0.73
C SER A 123 20.86 1.11 1.57
N LYS A 124 21.71 1.71 2.42
CA LYS A 124 21.40 2.92 3.21
C LYS A 124 20.98 4.13 2.38
N ASP A 125 21.40 4.20 1.12
CA ASP A 125 21.03 5.27 0.19
C ASP A 125 19.79 4.91 -0.65
N GLY A 126 19.31 3.66 -0.54
CA GLY A 126 18.10 3.18 -1.18
C GLY A 126 16.81 3.57 -0.45
N PRO A 127 15.64 3.13 -0.97
CA PRO A 127 14.33 3.55 -0.47
C PRO A 127 13.98 3.05 0.95
N LEU A 128 14.71 2.05 1.49
CA LEU A 128 14.56 1.56 2.87
C LEU A 128 15.54 2.23 3.86
N GLY A 129 16.49 3.02 3.35
CA GLY A 129 17.52 3.69 4.14
C GLY A 129 17.12 5.10 4.62
N TYR A 130 18.05 5.81 5.25
CA TYR A 130 17.83 7.13 5.87
C TYR A 130 17.49 8.26 4.89
N LYS A 131 17.76 8.07 3.60
CA LYS A 131 17.35 8.98 2.51
C LYS A 131 16.03 8.57 1.84
N GLY A 132 15.56 7.36 2.11
CA GLY A 132 14.35 6.83 1.50
C GLY A 132 13.07 7.49 2.02
N PRO A 133 11.94 7.29 1.33
CA PRO A 133 10.66 7.89 1.71
C PRO A 133 10.08 7.33 3.02
N LEU A 134 10.68 6.28 3.62
CA LEU A 134 10.33 5.74 4.93
C LEU A 134 11.20 6.27 6.07
N ALA A 135 12.19 7.14 5.78
CA ALA A 135 12.96 7.78 6.83
C ALA A 135 12.08 8.78 7.59
N SER A 136 12.21 8.87 8.91
CA SER A 136 11.35 9.74 9.72
C SER A 136 11.47 11.22 9.31
N THR A 137 12.67 11.65 8.92
CA THR A 137 12.93 12.99 8.38
C THR A 137 12.16 13.23 7.08
N GLN A 138 12.15 12.26 6.17
CA GLN A 138 11.48 12.34 4.87
C GLN A 138 9.99 12.14 4.96
N TYR A 139 9.50 11.15 5.72
CA TYR A 139 8.08 10.80 5.79
C TYR A 139 7.29 11.80 6.66
N TYR A 140 7.82 12.15 7.84
CA TYR A 140 7.16 13.09 8.75
C TYR A 140 7.53 14.55 8.50
N GLY A 141 8.63 14.82 7.80
CA GLY A 141 9.15 16.19 7.61
C GLY A 141 9.92 16.72 8.82
N GLN A 142 10.36 15.86 9.74
CA GLN A 142 11.12 16.29 10.93
C GLN A 142 12.62 16.33 10.64
N GLN A 143 13.13 17.46 10.14
CA GLN A 143 14.43 18.04 10.55
C GLN A 143 14.75 19.41 9.94
N ASP A 144 13.92 19.95 9.05
CA ASP A 144 14.02 21.35 8.62
C ASP A 144 12.62 21.93 8.32
N PRO A 145 12.19 23.01 8.99
CA PRO A 145 11.04 23.78 8.52
C PRO A 145 11.39 24.40 7.16
N GLY A 146 10.79 23.89 6.08
CA GLY A 146 10.63 24.65 4.84
C GLY A 146 11.46 24.25 3.61
N LYS A 147 11.99 23.01 3.51
CA LYS A 147 12.51 22.47 2.22
C LYS A 147 12.32 20.96 2.05
N THR A 148 11.09 20.47 2.18
CA THR A 148 10.75 19.08 1.82
C THR A 148 9.98 19.01 0.51
N LEU A 149 9.93 17.83 -0.13
CA LEU A 149 9.02 17.52 -1.25
C LEU A 149 7.59 18.03 -0.98
N PHE A 150 7.19 18.07 0.30
CA PHE A 150 5.85 18.36 0.76
C PHE A 150 5.52 19.85 0.90
N ASP A 151 6.51 20.74 0.98
CA ASP A 151 6.22 22.18 1.10
C ASP A 151 5.67 22.77 -0.21
N THR A 152 6.07 22.15 -1.33
CA THR A 152 5.72 22.56 -2.69
C THR A 152 4.78 21.58 -3.38
N ASN A 153 4.39 20.48 -2.72
CA ASN A 153 3.59 19.43 -3.35
C ASN A 153 2.58 18.81 -2.37
N ASP A 154 1.36 19.33 -2.40
CA ASP A 154 0.27 18.87 -1.54
C ASP A 154 -0.30 17.53 -2.00
N PHE A 155 -0.09 17.13 -3.25
CA PHE A 155 -0.37 15.75 -3.68
C PHE A 155 0.54 14.77 -2.93
N ALA A 156 1.83 15.08 -2.82
CA ALA A 156 2.80 14.24 -2.11
C ALA A 156 2.53 14.17 -0.60
N VAL A 157 2.06 15.26 0.03
CA VAL A 157 1.58 15.28 1.43
C VAL A 157 0.52 14.20 1.65
N GLN A 158 -0.42 14.11 0.70
CA GLN A 158 -1.60 13.25 0.72
C GLN A 158 -1.35 11.81 0.22
N LEU A 159 -0.10 11.47 -0.13
CA LEU A 159 0.35 10.09 -0.32
C LEU A 159 0.65 9.37 1.02
N ARG A 160 0.71 10.10 2.13
CA ARG A 160 1.01 9.51 3.44
C ARG A 160 -0.23 8.89 4.07
N ALA A 161 -0.03 8.20 5.18
CA ALA A 161 -1.09 7.53 5.91
C ALA A 161 -2.33 8.41 6.11
N PHE A 162 -3.47 7.86 5.73
CA PHE A 162 -4.82 8.41 5.70
C PHE A 162 -5.05 9.56 4.75
N GLY A 163 -4.08 9.87 3.88
CA GLY A 163 -4.25 10.83 2.81
C GLY A 163 -5.18 10.33 1.71
N LEU A 164 -5.73 11.26 0.95
CA LEU A 164 -6.67 10.97 -0.14
C LEU A 164 -6.10 10.04 -1.22
N TRP A 165 -4.78 10.05 -1.39
CA TRP A 165 -4.06 9.23 -2.37
C TRP A 165 -3.10 8.24 -1.70
N SER A 166 -3.32 7.93 -0.42
CA SER A 166 -2.42 7.11 0.40
C SER A 166 -2.11 5.73 -0.18
N ALA A 167 -3.04 5.12 -0.93
CA ALA A 167 -2.83 3.85 -1.62
C ALA A 167 -1.74 3.91 -2.71
N LEU A 168 -1.41 5.10 -3.22
CA LEU A 168 -0.33 5.33 -4.17
C LEU A 168 1.01 5.62 -3.49
N GLY A 169 1.02 5.82 -2.18
CA GLY A 169 2.17 6.30 -1.43
C GLY A 169 3.10 5.21 -0.90
N PRO A 170 4.02 5.59 0.02
CA PRO A 170 5.05 4.67 0.54
C PRO A 170 4.51 3.45 1.29
N LEU A 171 3.28 3.53 1.81
CA LEU A 171 2.58 2.43 2.50
C LEU A 171 1.58 1.70 1.58
N GLY A 172 1.62 1.95 0.27
CA GLY A 172 0.83 1.25 -0.73
C GLY A 172 1.65 0.19 -1.48
N PRO A 173 1.01 -0.58 -2.38
CA PRO A 173 1.67 -1.64 -3.16
C PRO A 173 2.75 -1.13 -4.13
N LEU A 174 2.70 0.15 -4.50
CA LEU A 174 3.71 0.82 -5.33
C LEU A 174 4.89 1.37 -4.52
N GLY A 175 4.76 1.41 -3.19
CA GLY A 175 5.75 1.97 -2.28
C GLY A 175 6.87 1.00 -1.93
N PRO A 176 7.88 1.43 -1.14
CA PRO A 176 9.02 0.59 -0.81
C PRO A 176 8.70 -0.63 0.05
N LEU A 177 7.61 -0.58 0.82
CA LEU A 177 7.10 -1.72 1.59
C LEU A 177 6.13 -2.59 0.78
N GLY A 178 5.75 -2.17 -0.44
CA GLY A 178 4.77 -2.86 -1.26
C GLY A 178 5.38 -3.89 -2.21
N ALA A 179 4.52 -4.53 -2.99
CA ALA A 179 4.87 -5.56 -3.96
C ALA A 179 5.91 -5.14 -5.02
N LEU A 180 5.88 -3.86 -5.43
CA LEU A 180 6.84 -3.33 -6.41
C LEU A 180 8.07 -2.69 -5.76
N GLY A 181 8.15 -2.73 -4.43
CA GLY A 181 9.30 -2.27 -3.67
C GLY A 181 10.44 -3.29 -3.65
N PRO A 182 11.59 -2.94 -3.06
CA PRO A 182 12.76 -3.81 -2.94
C PRO A 182 12.53 -5.09 -2.11
N LEU A 183 11.45 -5.15 -1.33
CA LEU A 183 11.09 -6.27 -0.47
C LEU A 183 10.16 -7.27 -1.16
N GLY A 184 9.63 -6.92 -2.34
CA GLY A 184 8.65 -7.71 -3.08
C GLY A 184 9.24 -8.75 -4.03
N PRO A 185 8.39 -9.46 -4.78
CA PRO A 185 8.78 -10.64 -5.58
C PRO A 185 9.83 -10.38 -6.67
N ILE A 186 9.96 -9.12 -7.08
CA ILE A 186 10.92 -8.64 -8.08
C ILE A 186 12.04 -7.79 -7.46
N GLY A 187 12.13 -7.77 -6.13
CA GLY A 187 13.08 -6.98 -5.37
C GLY A 187 14.48 -7.60 -5.32
N ASP A 188 15.47 -6.78 -4.95
CA ASP A 188 16.89 -7.15 -4.92
C ASP A 188 17.30 -7.83 -3.59
N HIS A 189 16.37 -8.50 -2.92
CA HIS A 189 16.60 -9.08 -1.58
C HIS A 189 17.34 -10.43 -1.61
N GLY A 190 17.52 -11.03 -2.79
CA GLY A 190 18.39 -12.20 -2.98
C GLY A 190 17.87 -13.53 -2.42
N TYR A 191 16.58 -13.62 -2.08
CA TYR A 191 15.95 -14.87 -1.62
C TYR A 191 15.24 -15.57 -2.77
N SER A 192 15.36 -16.90 -2.84
CA SER A 192 14.53 -17.74 -3.71
C SER A 192 13.12 -17.91 -3.14
N VAL A 193 12.18 -18.40 -3.93
CA VAL A 193 10.78 -18.62 -3.53
C VAL A 193 10.42 -20.11 -3.62
N ASP A 194 9.65 -20.63 -2.68
CA ASP A 194 9.08 -21.98 -2.74
C ASP A 194 7.80 -22.04 -3.60
N LEU A 195 7.18 -23.22 -3.74
CA LEU A 195 5.96 -23.39 -4.54
C LEU A 195 4.74 -22.63 -3.99
N ASN A 196 4.75 -22.26 -2.71
CA ASN A 196 3.65 -21.58 -2.06
C ASN A 196 3.81 -20.05 -2.06
N GLY A 197 4.99 -19.53 -2.44
CA GLY A 197 5.29 -18.10 -2.42
C GLY A 197 6.16 -17.64 -1.26
N ASN A 198 6.64 -18.54 -0.40
CA ASN A 198 7.51 -18.15 0.71
C ASN A 198 8.93 -17.88 0.23
N TYR A 199 9.55 -16.82 0.72
CA TYR A 199 10.99 -16.65 0.57
C TYR A 199 11.76 -17.66 1.39
N VAL A 200 12.81 -18.24 0.79
CA VAL A 200 13.66 -19.24 1.42
C VAL A 200 15.14 -18.93 1.24
N ASN A 201 15.91 -19.25 2.27
CA ASN A 201 17.37 -19.33 2.22
C ASN A 201 17.76 -20.81 2.46
N GLY A 202 18.06 -21.50 1.36
CA GLY A 202 18.13 -22.96 1.37
C GLY A 202 16.76 -23.57 1.67
N THR A 203 16.64 -24.32 2.77
CA THR A 203 15.38 -24.95 3.20
C THR A 203 14.60 -24.15 4.25
N LYS A 204 15.14 -23.01 4.70
CA LYS A 204 14.53 -22.22 5.77
C LYS A 204 13.70 -21.09 5.19
N VAL A 205 12.45 -20.99 5.62
CA VAL A 205 11.59 -19.83 5.33
C VAL A 205 12.16 -18.59 6.02
N VAL A 206 12.24 -17.50 5.26
CA VAL A 206 12.69 -16.18 5.74
C VAL A 206 11.53 -15.21 5.59
N LYS A 207 11.21 -14.47 6.65
CA LYS A 207 10.11 -13.49 6.68
C LYS A 207 10.57 -12.05 6.79
N THR A 208 11.86 -11.83 7.07
CA THR A 208 12.39 -10.49 7.32
C THR A 208 13.80 -10.36 6.77
N VAL A 209 14.20 -9.13 6.47
CA VAL A 209 15.56 -8.77 6.07
C VAL A 209 16.04 -7.57 6.86
N THR A 210 17.32 -7.56 7.21
CA THR A 210 17.97 -6.46 7.92
C THR A 210 18.80 -5.63 6.95
N ILE A 211 18.56 -4.31 6.96
CA ILE A 211 19.17 -3.33 6.06
C ILE A 211 20.04 -2.38 6.87
N ASP A 212 21.22 -2.03 6.33
CA ASP A 212 21.99 -0.88 6.81
C ASP A 212 21.19 0.39 6.58
N TYR A 213 20.79 1.06 7.66
CA TYR A 213 19.89 2.20 7.58
C TYR A 213 20.62 3.50 7.27
N ASP A 214 21.77 3.74 7.90
CA ASP A 214 22.51 5.02 7.82
C ASP A 214 24.05 4.87 7.84
N GLY A 215 24.57 3.64 7.84
CA GLY A 215 26.00 3.34 8.00
C GLY A 215 26.44 3.15 9.46
N SER A 216 25.55 3.37 10.42
CA SER A 216 25.79 3.22 11.86
C SER A 216 24.75 2.36 12.58
N SER A 217 23.54 2.25 12.01
CA SER A 217 22.42 1.50 12.55
C SER A 217 21.77 0.63 11.48
N THR A 218 21.02 -0.40 11.90
CA THR A 218 20.26 -1.28 11.01
C THR A 218 18.77 -1.21 11.30
N ARG A 219 17.96 -1.55 10.30
CA ARG A 219 16.51 -1.73 10.42
C ARG A 219 16.10 -3.08 9.86
N THR A 220 15.13 -3.71 10.50
CA THR A 220 14.53 -4.96 10.03
C THR A 220 13.18 -4.69 9.41
N TYR A 221 12.98 -5.22 8.20
CA TYR A 221 11.76 -5.08 7.42
C TYR A 221 11.15 -6.45 7.12
N PRO A 222 9.81 -6.60 7.13
CA PRO A 222 9.17 -7.79 6.61
C PRO A 222 9.42 -7.91 5.10
N LEU A 223 9.63 -9.13 4.62
CA LEU A 223 9.62 -9.39 3.18
C LEU A 223 8.17 -9.36 2.68
N TYR A 224 7.97 -9.08 1.40
CA TYR A 224 6.65 -8.97 0.80
C TYR A 224 6.39 -10.15 -0.13
N GLU A 225 5.67 -11.17 0.33
CA GLU A 225 5.48 -12.40 -0.43
C GLU A 225 4.38 -12.32 -1.49
N PHE A 226 4.49 -13.16 -2.52
CA PHE A 226 3.42 -13.44 -3.45
C PHE A 226 2.94 -14.87 -3.27
N TYR A 227 1.86 -15.04 -2.52
CA TYR A 227 1.30 -16.34 -2.21
C TYR A 227 0.35 -16.86 -3.29
N GLN A 228 0.35 -18.18 -3.44
CA GLN A 228 -0.73 -18.90 -4.11
C GLN A 228 -2.02 -18.79 -3.30
N SER A 229 -3.15 -18.49 -3.96
CA SER A 229 -4.44 -18.28 -3.30
C SER A 229 -4.88 -19.44 -2.41
N TYR A 230 -4.77 -20.69 -2.89
CA TYR A 230 -5.15 -21.86 -2.09
C TYR A 230 -4.32 -21.97 -0.79
N TYR A 231 -3.04 -21.60 -0.82
CA TYR A 231 -2.16 -21.65 0.34
C TYR A 231 -2.49 -20.51 1.31
N ALA A 232 -2.62 -19.28 0.78
CA ALA A 232 -2.93 -18.09 1.57
C ALA A 232 -4.24 -18.23 2.37
N LYS A 233 -5.23 -18.96 1.84
CA LYS A 233 -6.51 -19.25 2.52
C LYS A 233 -6.38 -20.22 3.71
N THR A 234 -5.27 -20.96 3.81
CA THR A 234 -5.06 -22.01 4.84
C THR A 234 -4.19 -21.58 6.00
N ILE A 235 -3.53 -20.43 5.90
CA ILE A 235 -2.59 -19.93 6.90
C ILE A 235 -3.06 -18.60 7.48
N LEU A 236 -2.50 -18.24 8.64
CA LEU A 236 -2.62 -16.89 9.16
C LEU A 236 -1.52 -16.03 8.54
N LEU A 237 -1.92 -15.03 7.76
CA LEU A 237 -1.04 -14.12 7.06
C LEU A 237 -0.61 -12.95 7.95
N ASP A 238 0.50 -12.31 7.61
CA ASP A 238 0.91 -11.03 8.18
C ASP A 238 0.31 -9.86 7.37
N THR A 239 1.00 -8.73 7.26
CA THR A 239 0.55 -7.56 6.51
C THR A 239 1.47 -7.20 5.34
N SER A 240 2.35 -8.10 4.90
CA SER A 240 3.30 -7.85 3.80
C SER A 240 3.16 -8.92 2.74
N PHE A 241 2.04 -8.91 2.01
CA PHE A 241 1.81 -9.94 1.01
C PHE A 241 0.89 -9.48 -0.11
N LEU A 242 1.00 -10.15 -1.24
CA LEU A 242 -0.04 -10.18 -2.26
C LEU A 242 -0.51 -11.62 -2.54
N VAL A 243 -1.77 -11.71 -2.98
CA VAL A 243 -2.37 -12.94 -3.48
C VAL A 243 -2.98 -12.64 -4.84
N GLU A 244 -2.74 -13.53 -5.79
CA GLU A 244 -3.50 -13.61 -7.04
C GLU A 244 -4.49 -14.76 -6.92
N SER A 245 -5.76 -14.50 -7.23
CA SER A 245 -6.82 -15.49 -7.10
C SER A 245 -7.78 -15.44 -8.27
N ASP A 246 -8.23 -16.62 -8.68
CA ASP A 246 -9.38 -16.81 -9.56
C ASP A 246 -10.60 -17.10 -8.70
N VAL A 247 -11.69 -16.40 -8.99
CA VAL A 247 -12.93 -16.44 -8.20
C VAL A 247 -14.14 -16.58 -9.11
N CYS A 248 -15.07 -17.45 -8.70
CA CYS A 248 -16.38 -17.60 -9.34
C CYS A 248 -17.37 -16.65 -8.65
N GLN A 249 -18.59 -17.09 -8.31
CA GLN A 249 -19.59 -16.25 -7.62
C GLN A 249 -19.51 -16.31 -6.08
N SER A 250 -18.56 -17.05 -5.51
CA SER A 250 -18.39 -17.15 -4.06
C SER A 250 -17.30 -16.22 -3.55
N ASP A 251 -17.40 -15.85 -2.27
CA ASP A 251 -16.41 -15.04 -1.60
C ASP A 251 -15.08 -15.75 -1.44
N ASP A 252 -13.99 -15.00 -1.59
CA ASP A 252 -12.67 -15.40 -1.16
C ASP A 252 -12.34 -14.77 0.19
N THR A 253 -11.84 -15.58 1.12
CA THR A 253 -11.57 -15.16 2.50
C THR A 253 -10.12 -15.41 2.89
N TYR A 254 -9.47 -14.38 3.46
CA TYR A 254 -8.09 -14.45 3.96
C TYR A 254 -8.04 -13.98 5.41
N GLN A 255 -7.17 -14.60 6.20
CA GLN A 255 -7.04 -14.31 7.62
C GLN A 255 -5.69 -13.64 7.87
N ILE A 256 -5.71 -12.43 8.44
CA ILE A 256 -4.49 -11.77 8.93
C ILE A 256 -4.50 -11.73 10.46
N GLY A 257 -3.33 -11.86 11.07
CA GLY A 257 -3.21 -11.81 12.52
C GLY A 257 -1.78 -11.86 13.02
N SER A 258 -1.64 -11.94 14.35
CA SER A 258 -0.34 -11.99 15.02
C SER A 258 0.57 -10.79 14.69
N LEU A 259 -0.02 -9.61 14.52
CA LEU A 259 0.73 -8.40 14.20
C LEU A 259 1.71 -8.05 15.33
N PRO A 260 3.01 -7.95 15.04
CA PRO A 260 4.05 -7.80 16.08
C PRO A 260 4.04 -6.43 16.76
N PHE A 261 3.45 -5.42 16.13
CA PHE A 261 3.33 -4.05 16.64
C PHE A 261 2.12 -3.36 16.02
N ASN A 262 1.81 -2.15 16.49
CA ASN A 262 0.77 -1.31 15.92
C ASN A 262 1.16 -0.86 14.50
N GLN A 263 0.29 -1.05 13.52
CA GLN A 263 0.58 -0.81 12.10
C GLN A 263 -0.48 0.03 11.43
N ILE A 264 -0.11 0.78 10.40
CA ILE A 264 -1.05 1.31 9.42
C ILE A 264 -1.04 0.34 8.25
N VAL A 265 -2.18 -0.22 7.90
CA VAL A 265 -2.28 -1.29 6.89
C VAL A 265 -3.12 -0.82 5.72
N THR A 266 -2.56 -0.92 4.53
CA THR A 266 -3.22 -0.58 3.25
C THR A 266 -3.59 -1.85 2.51
N PHE A 267 -4.82 -1.92 2.05
CA PHE A 267 -5.38 -2.97 1.22
C PHE A 267 -5.71 -2.37 -0.13
N VAL A 268 -5.26 -3.00 -1.21
CA VAL A 268 -5.59 -2.61 -2.59
C VAL A 268 -6.04 -3.86 -3.33
N LEU A 269 -7.19 -3.79 -3.99
CA LEU A 269 -7.77 -4.88 -4.74
C LEU A 269 -7.84 -4.51 -6.23
N THR A 270 -6.92 -5.06 -7.00
CA THR A 270 -6.79 -4.79 -8.44
C THR A 270 -7.44 -5.93 -9.24
N PRO A 271 -8.49 -5.67 -10.03
CA PRO A 271 -8.99 -6.66 -10.98
C PRO A 271 -7.93 -6.90 -12.06
N LEU A 272 -7.83 -8.13 -12.57
CA LEU A 272 -6.94 -8.45 -13.70
C LEU A 272 -7.64 -8.31 -15.04
N LEU A 273 -8.97 -8.45 -15.07
CA LEU A 273 -9.80 -8.18 -16.23
C LEU A 273 -10.48 -6.83 -16.07
N GLY A 274 -10.33 -5.96 -17.08
CA GLY A 274 -10.75 -4.55 -17.00
C GLY A 274 -12.25 -4.31 -16.87
N LEU A 275 -13.07 -5.34 -17.08
CA LEU A 275 -14.53 -5.28 -16.94
C LEU A 275 -15.02 -5.94 -15.64
N ASP A 276 -14.15 -6.62 -14.90
CA ASP A 276 -14.52 -7.24 -13.63
C ASP A 276 -14.55 -6.21 -12.52
N SER A 277 -15.44 -6.40 -11.55
CA SER A 277 -15.55 -5.57 -10.35
C SER A 277 -15.79 -6.41 -9.11
N TYR A 278 -15.21 -5.93 -8.02
CA TYR A 278 -15.19 -6.60 -6.73
C TYR A 278 -15.46 -5.57 -5.64
N SER A 279 -15.94 -6.04 -4.50
CA SER A 279 -15.89 -5.30 -3.25
C SER A 279 -14.88 -5.92 -2.30
N LEU A 280 -14.32 -5.08 -1.44
CA LEU A 280 -13.38 -5.46 -0.40
C LEU A 280 -14.02 -5.19 0.95
N ILE A 281 -14.10 -6.22 1.80
CA ILE A 281 -14.73 -6.13 3.12
C ILE A 281 -13.72 -6.60 4.16
N LEU A 282 -13.61 -5.87 5.27
CA LEU A 282 -12.84 -6.27 6.44
C LEU A 282 -13.77 -6.55 7.61
N GLN A 283 -13.56 -7.69 8.26
CA GLN A 283 -14.24 -8.05 9.50
C GLN A 283 -13.25 -8.20 10.65
N ASP A 284 -13.72 -7.94 11.87
CA ASP A 284 -12.99 -8.32 13.08
C ASP A 284 -13.08 -9.83 13.36
N GLN A 285 -12.43 -10.28 14.43
CA GLN A 285 -12.43 -11.68 14.87
C GLN A 285 -13.81 -12.23 15.26
N PHE A 286 -14.83 -11.37 15.40
CA PHE A 286 -16.20 -11.75 15.74
C PHE A 286 -17.13 -11.71 14.52
N GLY A 287 -16.59 -11.46 13.31
CA GLY A 287 -17.35 -11.35 12.07
C GLY A 287 -18.06 -10.01 11.89
N LYS A 288 -17.81 -9.01 12.76
CA LYS A 288 -18.37 -7.66 12.58
C LYS A 288 -17.63 -6.97 11.44
N VAL A 289 -18.35 -6.49 10.44
CA VAL A 289 -17.78 -5.64 9.38
C VAL A 289 -17.26 -4.34 10.01
N ILE A 290 -15.95 -4.11 9.85
CA ILE A 290 -15.28 -2.91 10.35
C ILE A 290 -15.05 -1.87 9.25
N ALA A 291 -14.86 -2.33 8.01
CA ALA A 291 -14.64 -1.49 6.83
C ALA A 291 -15.15 -2.19 5.57
N GLN A 292 -15.61 -1.40 4.61
CA GLN A 292 -15.99 -1.89 3.28
C GLN A 292 -15.60 -0.85 2.22
N SER A 293 -15.03 -1.34 1.12
CA SER A 293 -14.80 -0.58 -0.11
C SER A 293 -15.61 -1.22 -1.23
N ASN A 294 -16.58 -0.48 -1.74
CA ASN A 294 -17.46 -0.85 -2.84
C ASN A 294 -17.89 0.41 -3.59
N VAL A 295 -17.12 0.80 -4.59
CA VAL A 295 -17.42 1.95 -5.46
C VAL A 295 -17.15 1.61 -6.91
N ASP A 296 -18.09 1.93 -7.79
CA ASP A 296 -17.96 1.70 -9.23
C ASP A 296 -16.84 2.52 -9.85
N ASN A 297 -16.09 1.91 -10.77
CA ASN A 297 -14.99 2.51 -11.53
C ASN A 297 -13.76 2.95 -10.70
N TYR A 298 -13.76 2.73 -9.39
CA TYR A 298 -12.60 2.92 -8.52
C TYR A 298 -11.94 1.59 -8.20
N ILE A 299 -10.62 1.63 -7.98
CA ILE A 299 -9.93 0.50 -7.37
C ILE A 299 -10.31 0.43 -5.91
N GLN A 300 -10.71 -0.75 -5.44
CA GLN A 300 -11.12 -0.88 -4.05
C GLN A 300 -9.89 -0.78 -3.17
N THR A 301 -9.92 0.19 -2.26
CA THR A 301 -8.83 0.45 -1.31
C THR A 301 -9.40 0.62 0.08
N ILE A 302 -8.71 0.08 1.07
CA ILE A 302 -8.97 0.34 2.49
C ILE A 302 -7.62 0.64 3.15
N GLN A 303 -7.55 1.64 4.01
CA GLN A 303 -6.40 1.83 4.90
C GLN A 303 -6.89 2.04 6.33
N LEU A 304 -6.26 1.38 7.29
CA LEU A 304 -6.63 1.49 8.70
C LEU A 304 -5.43 1.39 9.64
N ASN A 305 -5.54 1.99 10.83
CA ASN A 305 -4.61 1.72 11.92
C ASN A 305 -5.07 0.47 12.69
N VAL A 306 -4.16 -0.49 12.85
CA VAL A 306 -4.42 -1.79 13.46
C VAL A 306 -3.53 -1.94 14.68
N LYS A 307 -4.12 -2.31 15.83
CA LYS A 307 -3.35 -2.61 17.04
C LYS A 307 -2.59 -3.93 16.87
N MET A 308 -1.46 -4.04 17.54
CA MET A 308 -0.75 -5.32 17.68
C MET A 308 -1.72 -6.43 18.13
N ASN A 309 -1.49 -7.67 17.65
CA ASN A 309 -2.31 -8.84 17.93
C ASN A 309 -3.79 -8.77 17.48
N THR A 310 -4.19 -7.75 16.72
CA THR A 310 -5.52 -7.75 16.09
C THR A 310 -5.58 -8.82 15.01
N LYS A 311 -6.68 -9.56 14.97
CA LYS A 311 -7.01 -10.48 13.87
C LYS A 311 -8.10 -9.86 13.01
N LEU A 312 -7.91 -9.89 11.71
CA LEU A 312 -8.88 -9.39 10.73
C LEU A 312 -9.13 -10.46 9.68
N THR A 313 -10.37 -10.53 9.23
CA THR A 313 -10.77 -11.32 8.07
C THR A 313 -10.93 -10.39 6.88
N ILE A 314 -10.26 -10.68 5.78
CA ILE A 314 -10.41 -10.00 4.50
C ILE A 314 -11.34 -10.83 3.63
N ILE A 315 -12.38 -10.21 3.10
CA ILE A 315 -13.33 -10.84 2.19
C ILE A 315 -13.29 -10.07 0.86
N VAL A 316 -13.05 -10.81 -0.22
CA VAL A 316 -13.18 -10.32 -1.59
C VAL A 316 -14.47 -10.90 -2.16
N HIS A 317 -15.42 -10.02 -2.47
CA HIS A 317 -16.73 -10.39 -2.99
C HIS A 317 -16.85 -9.93 -4.45
N PRO A 318 -17.01 -10.85 -5.42
CA PRO A 318 -17.27 -10.52 -6.82
C PRO A 318 -18.61 -9.80 -6.99
N ILE A 319 -18.61 -8.63 -7.62
CA ILE A 319 -19.83 -7.87 -7.93
C ILE A 319 -20.30 -8.18 -9.34
N TYR A 320 -19.38 -8.08 -10.30
CA TYR A 320 -19.64 -8.38 -11.69
C TYR A 320 -18.38 -9.01 -12.30
N LEU A 321 -18.59 -10.09 -13.05
CA LEU A 321 -17.54 -10.80 -13.78
C LEU A 321 -17.90 -10.79 -15.27
N SER A 322 -16.95 -10.37 -16.09
CA SER A 322 -17.07 -10.38 -17.54
C SER A 322 -17.03 -11.78 -18.14
N THR A 323 -16.52 -12.75 -17.37
CA THR A 323 -16.46 -14.18 -17.66
C THR A 323 -17.04 -14.99 -16.50
N THR A 324 -17.17 -16.32 -16.65
CA THR A 324 -17.65 -17.20 -15.56
C THR A 324 -16.70 -17.24 -14.36
N ILE A 325 -15.42 -16.99 -14.60
CA ILE A 325 -14.36 -16.89 -13.61
C ILE A 325 -13.74 -15.51 -13.78
N GLY A 326 -13.63 -14.75 -12.70
CA GLY A 326 -12.85 -13.51 -12.68
C GLY A 326 -11.53 -13.72 -11.97
N SER A 327 -10.60 -12.80 -12.17
CA SER A 327 -9.28 -12.85 -11.53
C SER A 327 -8.91 -11.50 -10.93
N TYR A 328 -8.30 -11.52 -9.75
CA TYR A 328 -7.88 -10.32 -9.05
C TYR A 328 -6.54 -10.50 -8.34
N ARG A 329 -5.92 -9.38 -7.97
CA ARG A 329 -4.83 -9.31 -7.00
C ARG A 329 -5.22 -8.51 -5.78
N LEU A 330 -5.04 -9.13 -4.62
CA LEU A 330 -5.17 -8.46 -3.32
C LEU A 330 -3.76 -8.16 -2.81
N PHE A 331 -3.49 -6.88 -2.58
CA PHE A 331 -2.25 -6.39 -1.98
C PHE A 331 -2.53 -5.93 -0.56
N VAL A 332 -1.74 -6.42 0.40
CA VAL A 332 -1.79 -5.98 1.80
C VAL A 332 -0.41 -5.46 2.17
N THR A 333 -0.34 -4.18 2.54
CA THR A 333 0.92 -3.47 2.86
C THR A 333 0.81 -2.84 4.23
N GLY A 334 1.51 -3.42 5.21
CA GLY A 334 1.60 -2.96 6.57
C GLY A 334 2.79 -2.03 6.75
N SER A 335 2.61 -0.99 7.54
CA SER A 335 3.71 -0.15 7.98
C SER A 335 4.65 -0.90 8.93
N THR A 336 5.82 -0.32 9.19
CA THR A 336 6.77 -0.87 10.17
C THR A 336 6.68 -0.13 11.50
N GLN A 337 7.35 -0.65 12.53
CA GLN A 337 7.50 0.04 13.81
C GLN A 337 8.12 1.45 13.70
N TYR A 338 8.79 1.74 12.57
CA TYR A 338 9.41 3.04 12.30
C TYR A 338 8.41 4.07 11.73
N ILE A 339 7.29 3.60 11.14
CA ILE A 339 6.26 4.43 10.52
C ILE A 339 4.88 4.06 11.07
N THR A 340 4.52 4.65 12.21
CA THR A 340 3.26 4.37 12.93
C THR A 340 2.47 5.63 13.26
N GLN A 341 3.01 6.79 12.92
CA GLN A 341 2.36 8.07 13.18
C GLN A 341 1.61 8.56 11.94
N TYR A 342 0.59 9.36 12.18
CA TYR A 342 -0.16 10.08 11.16
C TYR A 342 -0.54 11.47 11.67
N ASN A 343 -0.73 12.41 10.74
CA ASN A 343 -1.24 13.75 11.03
C ASN A 343 -2.38 14.18 10.09
N ILE A 344 -2.76 13.33 9.13
CA ILE A 344 -3.85 13.63 8.21
C ILE A 344 -5.18 13.46 8.94
N SER A 345 -6.07 14.43 8.77
CA SER A 345 -7.45 14.38 9.25
C SER A 345 -8.42 14.90 8.20
N GLY A 346 -9.70 14.59 8.34
CA GLY A 346 -10.77 15.09 7.48
C GLY A 346 -11.97 14.17 7.46
N ASN A 347 -13.04 14.58 6.77
CA ASN A 347 -14.30 13.82 6.74
C ASN A 347 -14.19 12.48 6.01
N HIS A 348 -13.14 12.28 5.21
CA HIS A 348 -12.85 11.00 4.56
C HIS A 348 -12.29 9.95 5.52
N ILE A 349 -11.87 10.32 6.74
CA ILE A 349 -11.40 9.37 7.75
C ILE A 349 -12.56 9.02 8.67
N LEU A 350 -12.98 7.75 8.59
CA LEU A 350 -14.00 7.17 9.44
C LEU A 350 -13.39 6.66 10.75
N SER A 351 -14.19 6.55 11.81
CA SER A 351 -13.77 5.91 13.06
C SER A 351 -14.76 4.82 13.47
N ASN A 352 -14.27 3.64 13.82
CA ASN A 352 -15.07 2.53 14.39
C ASN A 352 -14.86 2.41 15.91
#